data_AF-A0A5J4PFC2-F1
#
_entry.id   AF-A0A5J4PFC2-F1
#
_cell.length_a   1.000
_cell.length_b   1.000
_cell.length_c   1.000
_cell.angle_alpha   90.00
_cell.angle_beta   90.00
_cell.angle_gamma   90.00
#
_symmetry.space_group_name_H-M   'P 1'
#
loop_
_entity.id
_entity.type
_entity.pdbx_description
1 polymer ?
#
loop_
_entity_poly.entity_id
_entity_poly.type
_entity_poly.pdbx_seq_one_letter_code
_entity_poly.pdbx_strand_id
1 'polypeptide(L)' 'MITLKGIDPRMIANNLTPYEPTHPGEILKEEIESRGISQRKLAAQMGVAYSVLNEVL' A
#
# COMPACT_ATOMS: atom_id res chain seq x y z
N MET A 1 -21.66 -6.62 -2.02
CA MET A 1 -21.00 -6.63 -0.71
C MET A 1 -20.35 -7.99 -0.54
N ILE A 2 -19.05 -8.03 -0.25
CA ILE A 2 -18.28 -9.28 -0.06
C ILE A 2 -18.71 -9.93 1.26
N THR A 3 -18.80 -11.27 1.26
CA THR A 3 -19.16 -12.05 2.45
C THR A 3 -18.05 -13.04 2.77
N LEU A 4 -17.62 -13.07 4.04
CA LEU A 4 -16.68 -14.04 4.58
C LEU A 4 -17.30 -14.69 5.81
N LYS A 5 -17.29 -16.03 5.88
CA LYS A 5 -17.94 -16.77 6.97
C LYS A 5 -17.28 -16.43 8.30
N GLY A 6 -18.09 -15.99 9.28
CA GLY A 6 -17.62 -15.66 10.63
C GLY A 6 -16.94 -14.28 10.76
N ILE A 7 -16.95 -13.46 9.72
CA ILE A 7 -16.41 -12.08 9.75
C ILE A 7 -17.57 -11.09 9.63
N ASP A 8 -17.60 -10.09 10.50
CA ASP A 8 -18.55 -8.98 10.39
C ASP A 8 -18.34 -8.26 9.05
N PRO A 9 -19.40 -8.09 8.21
CA PRO A 9 -19.30 -7.36 6.95
C PRO A 9 -18.67 -5.96 7.04
N ARG A 10 -18.76 -5.29 8.20
CA ARG A 10 -18.15 -3.98 8.48
C ARG A 10 -16.64 -4.03 8.69
N MET A 11 -16.05 -5.21 8.89
CA MET A 11 -14.60 -5.38 9.02
C MET A 11 -13.91 -5.75 7.69
N ILE A 12 -14.67 -5.84 6.60
CA ILE A 12 -14.13 -6.16 5.28
C ILE A 12 -13.85 -4.85 4.55
N ALA A 13 -12.57 -4.57 4.26
CA ALA A 13 -12.14 -3.32 3.62
C ALA A 13 -12.94 -2.99 2.33
N ASN A 14 -13.19 -4.00 1.49
CA ASN A 14 -13.95 -3.84 0.23
C ASN A 14 -15.45 -3.58 0.42
N ASN A 15 -15.95 -3.61 1.66
CA ASN A 15 -17.32 -3.25 2.01
C ASN A 15 -17.42 -1.87 2.67
N LEU A 16 -16.29 -1.26 3.04
CA LEU A 16 -16.24 0.07 3.61
C LEU A 16 -16.31 1.12 2.52
N THR A 17 -16.98 2.24 2.80
CA THR A 17 -16.92 3.42 1.94
C THR A 17 -15.51 4.03 2.07
N PRO A 18 -14.76 4.18 0.97
CA PRO A 18 -13.48 4.87 1.01
C PRO A 18 -13.65 6.31 1.53
N TYR A 19 -12.71 6.78 2.34
CA TYR A 19 -12.75 8.14 2.87
C TYR A 19 -12.40 9.17 1.79
N GLU A 20 -11.20 9.05 1.23
CA GLU A 20 -10.71 9.92 0.16
C GLU A 20 -9.76 9.15 -0.77
N PRO A 21 -9.59 9.61 -2.02
CA PRO A 21 -8.59 9.05 -2.92
C PRO A 21 -7.18 9.42 -2.46
N THR A 22 -6.37 8.42 -2.13
CA THR A 22 -4.96 8.60 -1.79
C THR A 22 -4.08 7.96 -2.85
N HIS A 23 -3.03 8.66 -3.27
CA HIS A 23 -2.05 8.09 -4.20
C HIS A 23 -1.29 6.95 -3.51
N PRO A 24 -1.17 5.76 -4.13
CA PRO A 24 -0.49 4.62 -3.50
C PRO A 24 0.98 4.89 -3.19
N GLY A 25 1.62 5.79 -3.95
CA GLY A 25 2.98 6.25 -3.68
C GLY A 25 3.15 6.93 -2.32
N GLU A 26 2.20 7.76 -1.91
CA GLU A 26 2.27 8.46 -0.63
C GLU A 26 2.27 7.48 0.54
N ILE A 27 1.39 6.47 0.50
CA ILE A 27 1.32 5.40 1.51
C ILE A 27 2.62 4.60 1.56
N LEU A 28 3.16 4.21 0.40
CA LEU A 28 4.41 3.46 0.34
C LEU A 28 5.59 4.27 0.87
N LYS A 29 5.62 5.59 0.63
CA LYS A 29 6.65 6.49 1.14
C LYS A 29 6.63 6.56 2.67
N GLU A 30 5.46 6.74 3.27
CA GLU A 30 5.28 6.71 4.72
C GLU A 30 5.71 5.35 5.32
N GLU A 31 5.39 4.26 4.63
CA GLU A 31 5.72 2.90 5.08
C GLU A 31 7.23 2.63 5.04
N ILE A 32 7.97 3.09 4.01
CA ILE A 32 9.42 2.92 3.95
C ILE A 32 10.14 3.80 4.98
N GLU A 33 9.65 5.02 5.22
CA GLU A 33 10.18 5.95 6.22
C GLU A 33 9.98 5.39 7.64
N SER A 34 8.78 4.92 7.97
CA SER A 34 8.48 4.32 9.29
C SER A 34 9.30 3.05 9.57
N ARG A 35 9.62 2.28 8.52
CA ARG A 35 10.47 1.07 8.61
C ARG A 35 11.97 1.37 8.55
N GLY A 36 12.38 2.62 8.31
CA GLY A 36 13.78 3.01 8.17
C GLY A 36 14.49 2.34 6.99
N ILE A 37 13.77 2.07 5.90
CA ILE A 37 14.35 1.51 4.67
C ILE A 37 14.36 2.55 3.56
N SER A 38 15.39 2.52 2.70
CA SER A 38 15.41 3.38 1.52
C SER A 38 14.56 2.79 0.40
N GLN A 39 14.04 3.66 -0.46
CA GLN A 39 13.36 3.26 -1.70
C GLN A 39 14.22 2.36 -2.59
N ARG A 40 15.55 2.57 -2.62
CA ARG A 40 16.50 1.67 -3.31
C ARG A 40 16.50 0.25 -2.73
N LYS A 41 16.44 0.14 -1.40
CA LYS A 41 16.36 -1.15 -0.72
C LYS A 41 15.03 -1.85 -1.05
N LEU A 42 13.92 -1.12 -1.04
CA LEU A 42 12.62 -1.64 -1.47
C LEU A 42 12.67 -2.13 -2.93
N ALA A 43 13.23 -1.33 -3.84
CA ALA A 43 13.38 -1.69 -5.26
C ALA A 43 14.13 -3.01 -5.45
N ALA A 44 15.25 -3.16 -4.75
CA ALA A 44 16.05 -4.38 -4.78
C ALA A 44 15.27 -5.59 -4.25
N GLN A 45 14.47 -5.42 -3.19
CA GLN A 45 13.65 -6.49 -2.62
C GLN A 45 12.48 -6.91 -3.53
N MET A 46 11.91 -5.96 -4.28
CA MET A 46 10.84 -6.20 -5.24
C MET A 46 11.35 -6.74 -6.58
N GLY A 47 12.67 -6.71 -6.83
CA GLY A 47 13.26 -7.12 -8.10
C GLY A 47 12.96 -6.15 -9.25
N VAL A 48 12.72 -4.87 -8.94
CA VAL A 48 12.41 -3.83 -9.93
C VAL A 48 13.52 -2.77 -9.99
N ALA A 49 13.63 -2.09 -11.12
CA ALA A 49 14.55 -0.96 -11.23
C ALA A 49 14.08 0.18 -10.32
N TYR A 50 15.05 0.86 -9.68
CA TYR A 50 14.76 2.00 -8.80
C TYR A 50 13.94 3.11 -9.48
N SER A 51 14.17 3.33 -10.78
CA SER A 51 13.43 4.33 -11.58
C SER A 51 11.93 4.04 -11.62
N VAL A 52 11.52 2.77 -11.65
CA VAL A 52 10.09 2.39 -11.65
C VAL A 52 9.42 2.83 -10.36
N LEU A 53 10.07 2.60 -9.21
CA LEU A 53 9.55 3.07 -7.94
C LEU A 53 9.53 4.60 -7.85
N ASN A 54 10.46 5.29 -8.51
CA ASN A 54 10.52 6.75 -8.53
C ASN A 54 9.45 7.41 -9.43
N GLU A 55 8.81 6.65 -10.31
CA GLU A 55 7.65 7.11 -11.08
C GLU A 55 6.34 6.91 -10.32
N VAL A 56 6.36 6.03 -9.29
CA VAL A 56 5.19 5.66 -8.47
C VAL A 56 5.17 6.36 -7.12
N LEU A 57 6.35 6.68 -6.56
CA LEU A 57 6.55 7.39 -5.29
C LEU A 57 6.80 8.87 -5.53
#